data_AF-A0A514BNX9-F1
#
_entry.id   AF-A0A514BNX9-F1
#
_cell.length_a   1.000
_cell.length_b   1.000
_cell.length_c   1.000
_cell.angle_alpha   90.00
_cell.angle_beta   90.00
_cell.angle_gamma   90.00
#
_symmetry.space_group_name_H-M   'P 1'
#
loop_
_entity.id
_entity.type
_entity.pdbx_description
1 polymer ?
#
loop_
_entity_poly.entity_id
_entity_poly.type
_entity_poly.pdbx_seq_one_letter_code
_entity_poly.pdbx_strand_id
1 'polypeptide(L)'
;MILYRTFGTQACARAPALAAVLLMAGLVACSGPQEEPAPTPTPAPESTTTPAPGSDRDAHGCIPSAGYAWCERSGQCERPWELAAQAGLDNTAEAFDEYCAATETEAPAQDG
;
A
#
# COMPACT_ATOMS: atom_id res chain seq x y z
N MET A 1 2.10 -7.07 -39.98
CA MET A 1 1.69 -5.64 -39.99
C MET A 1 1.35 -5.26 -38.55
N ILE A 2 2.33 -4.72 -37.83
CA ILE A 2 2.18 -4.28 -36.45
C ILE A 2 2.53 -2.78 -36.47
N LEU A 3 1.52 -1.92 -36.28
CA LEU A 3 1.67 -0.48 -36.13
C LEU A 3 1.79 -0.18 -34.63
N TYR A 4 3.01 -0.26 -34.10
CA TYR A 4 3.32 0.24 -32.75
C TYR A 4 3.59 1.74 -32.79
N ARG A 5 2.86 2.43 -31.93
CA ARG A 5 2.90 3.86 -31.61
C ARG A 5 4.33 4.37 -31.39
N THR A 6 4.76 5.31 -32.22
CA THR A 6 5.91 6.17 -31.95
C THR A 6 5.44 7.48 -31.32
N PHE A 7 5.66 7.58 -30.01
CA PHE A 7 6.19 8.75 -29.31
C PHE A 7 5.91 10.13 -29.94
N GLY A 8 4.80 10.74 -29.53
CA GLY A 8 4.58 12.18 -29.67
C GLY A 8 5.42 12.94 -28.65
N THR A 9 6.66 13.25 -29.02
CA THR A 9 7.49 14.27 -28.38
C THR A 9 6.88 15.65 -28.66
N GLN A 10 6.10 16.19 -27.71
CA GLN A 10 5.66 17.58 -27.81
C GLN A 10 6.75 18.49 -27.24
N ALA A 11 7.34 19.22 -28.18
CA ALA A 11 8.52 20.06 -28.13
C ALA A 11 8.62 21.01 -26.91
N CYS A 12 9.80 20.99 -26.30
CA CYS A 12 10.38 22.15 -25.63
C CYS A 12 10.62 23.28 -26.66
N ALA A 13 9.97 24.43 -26.51
CA ALA A 13 10.39 25.67 -27.15
C ALA A 13 10.27 26.83 -26.15
N ARG A 14 11.43 27.33 -25.71
CA ARG A 14 11.62 28.61 -25.02
C ARG A 14 11.85 29.70 -26.08
N ALA A 15 11.35 30.92 -25.86
CA ALA A 15 12.03 32.23 -26.00
C ALA A 15 10.97 33.39 -26.08
N PRO A 16 11.33 34.69 -25.99
CA PRO A 16 11.25 35.47 -24.74
C PRO A 16 10.47 36.81 -24.85
N ALA A 17 10.15 37.35 -23.67
CA ALA A 17 9.88 38.75 -23.27
C ALA A 17 9.71 39.86 -24.34
N LEU A 18 8.59 40.61 -24.25
CA LEU A 18 8.52 41.99 -23.70
C LEU A 18 7.15 42.66 -23.99
N ALA A 19 6.68 43.42 -22.99
CA ALA A 19 5.74 44.55 -23.06
C ALA A 19 4.22 44.29 -23.23
N ALA A 20 3.48 44.35 -22.12
CA ALA A 20 2.52 45.44 -21.85
C ALA A 20 1.79 45.20 -20.52
N VAL A 21 2.15 46.04 -19.55
CA VAL A 21 1.49 46.29 -18.26
C VAL A 21 0.00 46.57 -18.45
N LEU A 22 -0.89 46.01 -17.62
CA LEU A 22 -2.13 46.66 -17.10
C LEU A 22 -2.88 45.76 -16.08
N LEU A 23 -2.82 46.19 -14.81
CA LEU A 23 -3.78 46.05 -13.70
C LEU A 23 -4.66 44.78 -13.58
N MET A 24 -4.46 44.00 -12.50
CA MET A 24 -5.48 43.75 -11.46
C MET A 24 -4.84 43.29 -10.15
N ALA A 25 -5.45 43.70 -9.04
CA ALA A 25 -4.87 43.93 -7.73
C ALA A 25 -4.77 42.71 -6.78
N GLY A 26 -3.73 42.73 -5.93
CA GLY A 26 -3.88 42.56 -4.48
C GLY A 26 -4.03 41.15 -3.90
N LEU A 27 -2.93 40.40 -3.80
CA LEU A 27 -2.74 39.48 -2.67
C LEU A 27 -1.59 40.01 -1.83
N VAL A 28 -1.96 40.48 -0.64
CA VAL A 28 -1.10 41.14 0.33
C VAL A 28 0.08 40.23 0.68
N ALA A 29 1.29 40.75 0.50
CA ALA A 29 2.51 40.14 1.00
C ALA A 29 2.75 40.64 2.43
N CYS A 30 2.84 39.72 3.38
CA CYS A 30 3.59 39.97 4.61
C CYS A 30 4.87 39.13 4.53
N SER A 31 6.01 39.81 4.33
CA SER A 31 7.34 39.23 4.53
C SER A 31 7.86 39.68 5.89
N GLY A 32 8.19 38.72 6.75
CA GLY A 32 9.03 38.92 7.91
C GLY A 32 9.71 37.59 8.27
N PRO A 33 11.05 37.54 8.39
CA PRO A 33 11.72 36.41 9.00
C PRO A 33 11.56 36.52 10.53
N GLN A 34 10.82 35.58 11.15
CA GLN A 34 11.04 35.29 12.56
C GLN A 34 12.03 34.14 12.66
N GLU A 35 13.30 34.51 12.74
CA GLU A 35 14.31 33.69 13.38
C GLU A 35 14.10 33.90 14.88
N GLU A 36 13.29 33.04 15.50
CA GLU A 36 13.17 32.94 16.95
C GLU A 36 13.95 31.70 17.41
N PRO A 37 14.90 31.83 18.36
CA PRO A 37 15.73 30.72 18.79
C PRO A 37 14.86 29.61 19.37
N ALA A 38 15.16 28.39 18.94
CA ALA A 38 14.43 27.17 19.23
C ALA A 38 14.00 27.05 20.72
N PRO A 39 12.70 26.81 20.99
CA PRO A 39 12.36 26.00 22.14
C PRO A 39 12.77 24.56 21.81
N THR A 40 13.64 24.00 22.63
CA THR A 40 14.00 22.57 22.73
C THR A 40 12.83 21.67 22.32
N PRO A 41 13.03 20.60 21.51
CA PRO A 41 11.94 19.70 21.15
C PRO A 41 11.43 19.02 22.43
N THR A 42 10.38 19.60 23.02
CA THR A 42 9.46 18.86 23.86
C THR A 42 8.86 17.83 22.93
N PRO A 43 8.99 16.51 23.16
CA PRO A 43 8.23 15.55 22.38
C PRO A 43 6.76 15.92 22.59
N ALA A 44 6.14 16.48 21.56
CA ALA A 44 4.70 16.60 21.50
C ALA A 44 4.13 15.22 21.79
N PRO A 45 2.98 15.11 22.50
CA PRO A 45 2.33 13.80 22.63
C PRO A 45 2.12 13.28 21.21
N GLU A 46 2.86 12.24 20.86
CA GLU A 46 2.65 11.51 19.63
C GLU A 46 1.16 11.20 19.60
N SER A 47 0.46 11.76 18.62
CA SER A 47 -0.95 11.46 18.44
C SER A 47 -1.03 9.96 18.30
N THR A 48 -1.58 9.30 19.31
CA THR A 48 -1.94 7.89 19.28
C THR A 48 -3.10 7.76 18.31
N THR A 49 -2.82 7.90 17.02
CA THR A 49 -3.73 7.54 15.96
C THR A 49 -3.85 6.03 16.01
N THR A 50 -4.91 5.55 16.64
CA THR A 50 -5.30 4.14 16.50
C THR A 50 -5.41 3.85 15.00
N PRO A 51 -4.63 2.90 14.48
CA PRO A 51 -4.72 2.55 13.07
C PRO A 51 -6.15 2.10 12.77
N ALA A 52 -6.67 2.50 11.60
CA ALA A 52 -8.00 2.08 11.19
C ALA A 52 -8.06 0.55 11.10
N PRO A 53 -9.17 -0.10 11.49
CA PRO A 53 -9.33 -1.54 11.32
C PRO A 53 -9.04 -1.98 9.88
N GLY A 54 -8.28 -3.05 9.71
CA GLY A 54 -7.92 -3.60 8.39
C GLY A 54 -6.86 -2.79 7.62
N SER A 55 -6.16 -1.86 8.27
CA SER A 55 -5.02 -1.15 7.66
C SER A 55 -3.71 -1.94 7.70
N ASP A 56 -3.68 -3.06 8.40
CA ASP A 56 -2.53 -3.91 8.70
C ASP A 56 -2.17 -4.91 7.59
N ARG A 57 -2.18 -4.48 6.33
CA ARG A 57 -1.92 -5.37 5.18
C ARG A 57 -0.49 -5.91 5.19
N ASP A 58 -0.32 -7.19 4.88
CA ASP A 58 0.99 -7.83 4.72
C ASP A 58 1.58 -7.63 3.30
N ALA A 59 2.70 -8.30 3.02
CA ALA A 59 3.41 -8.21 1.73
C ALA A 59 2.58 -8.74 0.54
N HIS A 60 1.63 -9.65 0.79
CA HIS A 60 0.72 -10.20 -0.21
C HIS A 60 -0.61 -9.41 -0.26
N GLY A 61 -0.78 -8.42 0.62
CA GLY A 61 -2.00 -7.62 0.75
C GLY A 61 -3.08 -8.28 1.62
N CYS A 62 -2.77 -9.37 2.31
CA CYS A 62 -3.69 -10.01 3.24
C CYS A 62 -3.85 -9.17 4.50
N ILE A 63 -5.03 -9.24 5.13
CA ILE A 63 -5.34 -8.50 6.37
C ILE A 63 -5.33 -9.51 7.54
N PRO A 64 -4.22 -9.67 8.26
CA PRO A 64 -4.09 -10.62 9.36
C PRO A 64 -5.01 -10.29 10.54
N SER A 65 -5.33 -9.01 10.81
CA SER A 65 -6.31 -8.65 11.84
C SER A 65 -7.73 -9.11 11.52
N ALA A 66 -8.05 -9.30 10.24
CA ALA A 66 -9.29 -9.91 9.78
C ALA A 66 -9.17 -11.45 9.63
N GLY A 67 -7.99 -11.99 9.97
CA GLY A 67 -7.61 -13.40 9.90
C GLY A 67 -7.49 -13.97 8.49
N TYR A 68 -7.07 -13.13 7.54
CA TYR A 68 -6.60 -13.60 6.25
C TYR A 68 -5.11 -13.92 6.30
N ALA A 69 -4.71 -15.07 5.74
CA ALA A 69 -3.34 -15.51 5.60
C ALA A 69 -3.05 -15.88 4.14
N TRP A 70 -1.85 -15.57 3.68
CA TRP A 70 -1.44 -15.91 2.31
C TRP A 70 -1.28 -17.42 2.14
N CYS A 71 -1.79 -17.96 1.04
CA CYS A 71 -1.66 -19.36 0.68
C CYS A 71 -0.94 -19.50 -0.67
N GLU A 72 0.28 -20.02 -0.69
CA GLU A 72 1.06 -20.19 -1.92
C GLU A 72 0.36 -21.13 -2.92
N ARG A 73 -0.27 -22.20 -2.42
CA ARG A 73 -1.03 -23.16 -3.24
C ARG A 73 -2.12 -22.48 -4.08
N SER A 74 -2.94 -21.61 -3.46
CA SER A 74 -4.06 -20.96 -4.15
C SER A 74 -3.71 -19.58 -4.72
N GLY A 75 -2.56 -19.00 -4.32
CA GLY A 75 -2.13 -17.67 -4.75
C GLY A 75 -3.06 -16.56 -4.26
N GLN A 76 -3.73 -16.75 -3.14
CA GLN A 76 -4.72 -15.82 -2.59
C GLN A 76 -4.73 -15.84 -1.05
N CYS A 77 -5.37 -14.82 -0.48
CA CYS A 77 -5.54 -14.69 0.96
C CYS A 77 -6.72 -15.56 1.42
N GLU A 78 -6.42 -16.61 2.16
CA GLU A 78 -7.41 -17.57 2.68
C GLU A 78 -7.65 -17.32 4.17
N ARG A 79 -8.80 -17.78 4.67
CA ARG A 79 -9.09 -17.82 6.11
C ARG A 79 -8.84 -19.24 6.62
N PRO A 80 -7.80 -19.49 7.45
CA PRO A 80 -7.39 -20.84 7.83
C PRO A 80 -8.52 -21.72 8.36
N TRP A 81 -9.45 -21.16 9.14
CA TRP A 81 -10.56 -21.92 9.70
C TRP A 81 -11.66 -22.27 8.69
N GLU A 82 -11.89 -21.43 7.68
CA GLU A 82 -12.85 -21.74 6.62
C GLU A 82 -12.26 -22.76 5.67
N LEU A 83 -10.97 -22.62 5.36
CA LEU A 83 -10.25 -23.59 4.56
C LEU A 83 -10.21 -24.94 5.27
N ALA A 84 -9.91 -24.98 6.56
CA ALA A 84 -9.92 -26.21 7.35
C ALA A 84 -11.29 -26.90 7.33
N ALA A 85 -12.38 -26.15 7.52
CA ALA A 85 -13.74 -26.69 7.45
C ALA A 85 -14.10 -27.22 6.05
N GLN A 86 -13.57 -26.62 4.98
CA GLN A 86 -13.84 -27.03 3.60
C GLN A 86 -12.96 -28.21 3.14
N ALA A 87 -11.70 -28.22 3.54
CA ALA A 87 -10.69 -29.19 3.12
C ALA A 87 -10.56 -30.38 4.11
N GLY A 88 -11.31 -30.39 5.21
CA GLY A 88 -11.25 -31.45 6.21
C GLY A 88 -9.94 -31.45 7.00
N LEU A 89 -9.32 -30.29 7.19
CA LEU A 89 -8.08 -30.14 7.95
C LEU A 89 -8.39 -29.86 9.42
N ASP A 90 -7.43 -30.13 10.29
CA ASP A 90 -7.45 -29.60 11.64
C ASP A 90 -7.40 -28.06 11.61
N ASN A 91 -8.11 -27.42 12.54
CA ASN A 91 -8.12 -25.96 12.67
C ASN A 91 -6.87 -25.47 13.40
N THR A 92 -5.70 -25.70 12.80
CA THR A 92 -4.39 -25.33 13.34
C THR A 92 -3.59 -24.57 12.30
N ALA A 93 -2.63 -23.76 12.75
CA ALA A 93 -1.76 -23.01 11.85
C ALA A 93 -0.85 -23.96 11.05
N GLU A 94 -0.41 -25.04 11.69
CA GLU A 94 0.46 -26.04 11.08
C GLU A 94 -0.23 -26.74 9.91
N ALA A 95 -1.48 -27.17 10.07
CA ALA A 95 -2.23 -27.81 8.99
C ALA A 95 -2.51 -26.86 7.82
N PHE A 96 -2.72 -25.57 8.12
CA PHE A 96 -2.85 -24.53 7.09
C PHE A 96 -1.54 -24.32 6.33
N ASP A 97 -0.42 -24.20 7.03
CA ASP A 97 0.90 -23.99 6.43
C ASP A 97 1.29 -25.17 5.53
N GLU A 98 1.07 -26.41 5.99
CA GLU A 98 1.29 -27.62 5.18
C GLU A 98 0.40 -27.66 3.94
N TYR A 99 -0.89 -27.35 4.09
CA TYR A 99 -1.79 -27.25 2.95
C TYR A 99 -1.27 -26.21 1.96
N CYS A 100 -0.95 -25.01 2.44
CA CYS A 100 -0.57 -23.89 1.59
C CYS A 100 0.83 -24.01 0.99
N ALA A 101 1.75 -24.74 1.62
CA ALA A 101 3.09 -25.00 1.10
C ALA A 101 3.11 -26.01 -0.06
N ALA A 102 2.11 -26.87 -0.19
CA ALA A 102 2.14 -27.91 -1.21
C ALA A 102 1.83 -27.32 -2.60
N THR A 103 2.85 -27.38 -3.47
CA THR A 103 2.75 -27.08 -4.90
C THR A 103 2.50 -28.39 -5.64
N GLU A 104 1.24 -28.61 -6.04
CA GLU A 104 0.68 -29.60 -6.99
C GLU A 104 1.10 -31.10 -6.96
N THR A 105 2.08 -31.55 -6.17
CA THR A 105 2.57 -32.96 -6.28
C THR A 105 2.22 -33.85 -5.08
N GLU A 106 1.84 -33.31 -3.92
CA GLU A 106 1.52 -34.16 -2.77
C GLU A 106 0.21 -33.70 -2.13
N ALA A 107 -0.89 -34.38 -2.48
CA ALA A 107 -2.11 -34.31 -1.72
C ALA A 107 -1.89 -35.05 -0.39
N PRO A 108 -2.05 -34.42 0.78
CA PRO A 108 -1.83 -35.11 2.04
C PRO A 108 -2.83 -36.26 2.17
N ALA A 109 -2.31 -37.49 2.21
CA ALA A 109 -3.07 -38.65 2.64
C ALA A 109 -3.45 -38.44 4.10
N GLN A 110 -4.72 -38.15 4.37
CA GLN A 110 -5.24 -38.05 5.73
C GLN A 110 -5.46 -39.47 6.28
N ASP A 111 -4.75 -39.80 7.38
CA ASP A 111 -4.95 -41.00 8.19
C ASP A 111 -6.20 -40.82 9.07
N GLY A 112 -7.07 -41.83 9.06
CA GLY A 112 -8.47 -41.75 9.50
C GLY A 112 -8.77 -42.03 10.96
#